data_AF-A0A0C3P2Z0-F1
#
_entry.id   AF-A0A0C3P2Z0-F1
#
_cell.length_a   1.000
_cell.length_b   1.000
_cell.length_c   1.000
_cell.angle_alpha   90.00
_cell.angle_beta   90.00
_cell.angle_gamma   90.00
#
_symmetry.space_group_name_H-M   'P 1'
#
loop_
_entity.id
_entity.type
_entity.pdbx_description
1 polymer ?
#
loop_
_entity_poly.entity_id
_entity_poly.type
_entity_poly.pdbx_seq_one_letter_code
_entity_poly.pdbx_strand_id
1 'polypeptide(L)'
;QSKKKGAEQLALILALEKSVQNHQSHVDQLEMDLHNDCVNDIIDFNLQLTAAQASLSKATQALRQKKSALGVSAQTDLYLLRNNKWLQTQTNAQALKVRIRECLLQRKFEFEQLEQSSKNSINENNLQSHVKSSIKQQEPAISKLVTSYNTLCDELMGMIQLGKAPPGAISPFPIPPKGIFQLEVDSDIWQDVGLAEGCANPPSWLADEAVRKGIRLMLEVDRCNEEERRLSREQSALQEWFSVEWQSVQVTLEHAGEFKCHCLVTISQ
;
A
#
# COMPACT_ATOMS: atom_id res chain seq x y z
N GLN A 1 -9.37 5.76 1.30
CA GLN A 1 -10.06 4.90 2.28
C GLN A 1 -11.45 4.40 1.85
N SER A 2 -12.21 5.12 0.99
CA SER A 2 -13.57 4.70 0.59
C SER A 2 -13.63 3.40 -0.25
N LYS A 3 -12.66 3.16 -1.15
CA LYS A 3 -12.69 2.03 -2.11
C LYS A 3 -12.36 0.65 -1.52
N LYS A 4 -11.40 0.53 -0.57
CA LYS A 4 -11.11 -0.74 0.16
C LYS A 4 -12.35 -1.21 0.93
N LYS A 5 -13.09 -0.27 1.54
CA LYS A 5 -14.38 -0.56 2.18
C LYS A 5 -15.40 -1.11 1.19
N GLY A 6 -15.47 -0.58 -0.05
CA GLY A 6 -16.38 -1.09 -1.09
C GLY A 6 -16.15 -2.56 -1.45
N ALA A 7 -14.90 -2.98 -1.63
CA ALA A 7 -14.55 -4.37 -1.93
C ALA A 7 -14.85 -5.32 -0.75
N GLU A 8 -14.59 -4.89 0.49
CA GLU A 8 -14.94 -5.66 1.70
C GLU A 8 -16.46 -5.78 1.89
N GLN A 9 -17.22 -4.71 1.64
CA GLN A 9 -18.68 -4.75 1.66
C GLN A 9 -19.24 -5.66 0.56
N LEU A 10 -18.63 -5.67 -0.64
CA LEU A 10 -18.97 -6.62 -1.71
C LEU A 10 -18.79 -8.07 -1.27
N ALA A 11 -17.63 -8.40 -0.69
CA ALA A 11 -17.33 -9.75 -0.22
C ALA A 11 -18.33 -10.22 0.84
N LEU A 12 -18.68 -9.33 1.78
CA LEU A 12 -19.69 -9.60 2.81
C LEU A 12 -21.09 -9.85 2.21
N ILE A 13 -21.50 -9.06 1.22
CA ILE A 13 -22.79 -9.23 0.55
C ILE A 13 -22.83 -10.54 -0.24
N LEU A 14 -21.77 -10.88 -0.97
CA LEU A 14 -21.67 -12.15 -1.70
C LEU A 14 -21.70 -13.36 -0.76
N ALA A 15 -21.05 -13.27 0.40
CA ALA A 15 -21.09 -14.32 1.41
C ALA A 15 -22.50 -14.52 1.99
N LEU A 16 -23.21 -13.42 2.27
CA LEU A 16 -24.61 -13.47 2.72
C LEU A 16 -25.55 -14.03 1.65
N GLU A 17 -25.35 -13.68 0.38
CA GLU A 17 -26.12 -14.24 -0.73
C GLU A 17 -25.89 -15.75 -0.88
N LYS A 18 -24.65 -16.22 -0.77
CA LYS A 18 -24.33 -17.64 -0.78
C LYS A 18 -24.97 -18.38 0.40
N SER A 19 -24.98 -17.77 1.59
CA SER A 19 -25.68 -18.31 2.75
C SER A 19 -27.20 -18.40 2.52
N VAL A 20 -27.82 -17.36 1.95
CA VAL A 20 -29.24 -17.38 1.57
C VAL A 20 -29.52 -18.50 0.57
N GLN A 21 -28.68 -18.65 -0.45
CA GLN A 21 -28.83 -19.71 -1.45
C GLN A 21 -28.72 -21.10 -0.83
N ASN A 22 -27.76 -21.34 0.07
CA ASN A 22 -27.63 -22.62 0.77
C ASN A 22 -28.85 -22.92 1.64
N HIS A 23 -29.37 -21.92 2.37
CA HIS A 23 -30.58 -22.10 3.19
C HIS A 23 -31.82 -22.34 2.32
N GLN A 24 -31.92 -21.68 1.15
CA GLN A 24 -33.01 -21.91 0.20
C GLN A 24 -32.95 -23.35 -0.34
N SER A 25 -31.79 -23.81 -0.80
CA SER A 25 -31.64 -25.19 -1.30
C SER A 25 -31.95 -26.25 -0.24
N HIS A 26 -31.69 -25.96 1.04
CA HIS A 26 -32.07 -26.87 2.12
C HIS A 26 -33.59 -26.91 2.34
N VAL A 27 -34.28 -25.76 2.26
CA VAL A 27 -35.75 -25.71 2.31
C VAL A 27 -36.35 -26.43 1.10
N ASP A 28 -35.84 -26.18 -0.10
CA ASP A 28 -36.31 -26.83 -1.34
C ASP A 28 -36.13 -28.36 -1.26
N GLN A 29 -35.02 -28.83 -0.67
CA GLN A 29 -34.77 -30.26 -0.46
C GLN A 29 -35.79 -30.87 0.51
N LEU A 30 -36.06 -30.22 1.64
CA LEU A 30 -37.07 -30.68 2.59
C LEU A 30 -38.48 -30.69 1.97
N GLU A 31 -38.81 -29.69 1.16
CA GLU A 31 -40.07 -29.64 0.42
C GLU A 31 -40.18 -30.75 -0.64
N MET A 32 -39.08 -31.09 -1.31
CA MET A 32 -39.02 -32.23 -2.23
C MET A 32 -39.16 -33.58 -1.51
N ASP A 33 -38.52 -33.74 -0.35
CA ASP A 33 -38.61 -34.97 0.45
C ASP A 33 -40.04 -35.21 0.97
N LEU A 34 -40.77 -34.13 1.27
CA LEU A 34 -42.21 -34.17 1.58
C LEU A 34 -43.05 -34.58 0.37
N HIS A 35 -42.72 -34.09 -0.83
CA HIS A 35 -43.46 -34.42 -2.05
C HIS A 35 -43.25 -35.88 -2.51
N ASN A 36 -42.11 -36.48 -2.16
CA ASN A 36 -41.74 -37.84 -2.51
C ASN A 36 -42.12 -38.89 -1.44
N ASP A 37 -42.95 -38.52 -0.46
CA ASP A 37 -43.35 -39.38 0.68
C ASP A 37 -42.17 -40.04 1.43
N CYS A 38 -41.00 -39.38 1.44
CA CYS A 38 -39.78 -39.86 2.11
C CYS A 38 -39.70 -39.47 3.60
N VAL A 39 -40.81 -38.99 4.18
CA VAL A 39 -40.87 -38.51 5.57
C VAL A 39 -41.28 -39.64 6.52
N ASN A 40 -40.34 -40.10 7.34
CA ASN A 40 -40.59 -41.16 8.34
C ASN A 40 -41.17 -40.63 9.66
N ASP A 41 -40.76 -39.43 10.11
CA ASP A 41 -41.25 -38.78 11.32
C ASP A 41 -41.71 -37.36 10.99
N ILE A 42 -43.03 -37.15 11.02
CA ILE A 42 -43.69 -35.90 10.65
C ILE A 42 -43.35 -34.79 11.66
N ILE A 43 -43.13 -35.12 12.94
CA ILE A 43 -42.85 -34.12 13.98
C ILE A 43 -41.42 -33.61 13.84
N ASP A 44 -40.45 -34.51 13.67
CA ASP A 44 -39.05 -34.15 13.43
C ASP A 44 -38.89 -33.38 12.10
N PHE A 45 -39.56 -33.82 11.04
CA PHE A 45 -39.56 -33.12 9.76
C PHE A 45 -40.10 -31.69 9.87
N ASN A 46 -41.24 -31.49 10.54
CA ASN A 46 -41.80 -30.14 10.73
C ASN A 46 -40.88 -29.25 11.57
N LEU A 47 -40.18 -29.82 12.57
CA LEU A 47 -39.19 -29.08 13.36
C LEU A 47 -37.99 -28.65 12.51
N GLN A 48 -37.50 -29.53 11.62
CA GLN A 48 -36.41 -29.21 10.69
C GLN A 48 -36.83 -28.18 9.64
N LEU A 49 -38.02 -28.30 9.05
CA LEU A 49 -38.56 -27.36 8.08
C LEU A 49 -38.72 -25.96 8.68
N THR A 50 -39.31 -25.86 9.88
CA THR A 50 -39.48 -24.57 10.57
C THR A 50 -38.14 -23.95 10.96
N ALA A 51 -37.16 -24.75 11.40
CA ALA A 51 -35.80 -24.27 11.68
C ALA A 51 -35.07 -23.80 10.41
N ALA A 52 -35.22 -24.50 9.29
CA ALA A 52 -34.65 -24.14 7.99
C ALA A 52 -35.26 -22.85 7.44
N GLN A 53 -36.60 -22.72 7.48
CA GLN A 53 -37.32 -21.50 7.10
C GLN A 53 -36.96 -20.30 8.00
N ALA A 54 -36.84 -20.52 9.32
CA ALA A 54 -36.37 -19.48 10.24
C ALA A 54 -34.94 -19.03 9.91
N SER A 55 -34.05 -19.96 9.59
CA SER A 55 -32.67 -19.64 9.18
C SER A 55 -32.62 -18.87 7.86
N LEU A 56 -33.43 -19.24 6.87
CA LEU A 56 -33.60 -18.52 5.61
C LEU A 56 -34.14 -17.10 5.84
N SER A 57 -35.16 -16.94 6.68
CA SER A 57 -35.74 -15.63 7.01
C SER A 57 -34.72 -14.70 7.67
N LYS A 58 -33.90 -15.24 8.57
CA LYS A 58 -32.83 -14.49 9.25
C LYS A 58 -31.72 -14.08 8.29
N ALA A 59 -31.27 -14.98 7.42
CA ALA A 59 -30.24 -14.71 6.43
C ALA A 59 -30.71 -13.68 5.38
N THR A 60 -31.95 -13.79 4.91
CA THR A 60 -32.54 -12.84 3.95
C THR A 60 -32.77 -11.46 4.57
N GLN A 61 -33.19 -11.40 5.85
CA GLN A 61 -33.31 -10.13 6.57
C GLN A 61 -31.94 -9.46 6.77
N ALA A 62 -30.91 -10.21 7.15
CA ALA A 62 -29.55 -9.70 7.28
C ALA A 62 -29.01 -9.15 5.93
N LEU A 63 -29.28 -9.87 4.83
CA LEU A 63 -28.92 -9.41 3.49
C LEU A 63 -29.65 -8.12 3.11
N ARG A 64 -30.96 -8.02 3.39
CA ARG A 64 -31.76 -6.80 3.13
C ARG A 64 -31.23 -5.62 3.93
N GLN A 65 -30.97 -5.80 5.23
CA GLN A 65 -30.43 -4.74 6.10
C GLN A 65 -29.06 -4.25 5.62
N LYS A 66 -28.18 -5.16 5.19
CA LYS A 66 -26.88 -4.78 4.64
C LYS A 66 -27.00 -4.06 3.29
N LYS A 67 -27.92 -4.49 2.42
CA LYS A 67 -28.21 -3.80 1.15
C LYS A 67 -28.84 -2.42 1.37
N SER A 68 -29.74 -2.26 2.34
CA SER A 68 -30.38 -0.96 2.65
C SER A 68 -29.46 0.00 3.43
N ALA A 69 -28.47 -0.53 4.15
CA ALA A 69 -27.46 0.29 4.82
C ALA A 69 -26.46 0.92 3.83
N LEU A 70 -26.39 0.40 2.60
CA LEU A 70 -25.68 1.02 1.50
C LEU A 70 -26.60 2.09 0.89
N GLY A 71 -26.10 3.31 0.72
CA GLY A 71 -26.85 4.36 0.03
C GLY A 71 -27.21 3.94 -1.40
N VAL A 72 -28.23 4.59 -1.99
CA VAL A 72 -28.77 4.27 -3.32
C VAL A 72 -27.67 4.25 -4.41
N SER A 73 -26.70 5.16 -4.34
CA SER A 73 -25.54 5.20 -5.24
C SER A 73 -24.59 4.02 -5.06
N ALA A 74 -24.28 3.65 -3.82
CA ALA A 74 -23.45 2.48 -3.54
C ALA A 74 -24.13 1.20 -4.02
N GLN A 75 -25.45 1.08 -3.88
CA GLN A 75 -26.19 -0.09 -4.34
C GLN A 75 -26.16 -0.22 -5.88
N THR A 76 -26.26 0.89 -6.61
CA THR A 76 -26.09 0.90 -8.08
C THR A 76 -24.66 0.57 -8.49
N ASP A 77 -23.65 1.11 -7.79
CA ASP A 77 -22.24 0.83 -8.07
C ASP A 77 -21.92 -0.66 -7.87
N LEU A 78 -22.47 -1.29 -6.81
CA LEU A 78 -22.30 -2.71 -6.55
C LEU A 78 -22.97 -3.58 -7.62
N TYR A 79 -24.16 -3.19 -8.08
CA TYR A 79 -24.85 -3.89 -9.16
C TYR A 79 -24.08 -3.80 -10.49
N LEU A 80 -23.53 -2.62 -10.81
CA LEU A 80 -22.69 -2.41 -11.99
C LEU A 80 -21.38 -3.19 -11.90
N LEU A 81 -20.68 -3.14 -10.76
CA LEU A 81 -19.46 -3.92 -10.51
C LEU A 81 -19.71 -5.43 -10.60
N ARG A 82 -20.87 -5.89 -10.14
CA ARG A 82 -21.26 -7.30 -10.18
C ARG A 82 -21.54 -7.79 -11.60
N ASN A 83 -22.24 -6.97 -12.39
CA ASN A 83 -22.75 -7.41 -13.69
C ASN A 83 -21.78 -7.09 -14.83
N ASN A 84 -20.80 -6.22 -14.59
CA ASN A 84 -19.81 -5.85 -15.59
C ASN A 84 -18.44 -6.46 -15.26
N LYS A 85 -18.12 -7.56 -15.95
CA LYS A 85 -16.84 -8.26 -15.82
C LYS A 85 -15.64 -7.34 -16.07
N TRP A 86 -15.74 -6.41 -17.03
CA TRP A 86 -14.66 -5.47 -17.31
C TRP A 86 -14.41 -4.54 -16.10
N LEU A 87 -15.46 -3.97 -15.52
CA LEU A 87 -15.35 -3.11 -14.33
C LEU A 87 -14.78 -3.88 -13.13
N GLN A 88 -15.18 -5.14 -12.96
CA GLN A 88 -14.65 -6.00 -11.91
C GLN A 88 -13.15 -6.25 -12.07
N THR A 89 -12.70 -6.67 -13.25
CA THR A 89 -11.29 -6.91 -13.55
C THR A 89 -10.47 -5.63 -13.41
N GLN A 90 -10.99 -4.49 -13.87
CA GLN A 90 -10.34 -3.18 -13.73
C GLN A 90 -10.20 -2.75 -12.27
N THR A 91 -11.27 -2.89 -11.47
CA THR A 91 -11.26 -2.55 -10.04
C THR A 91 -10.29 -3.44 -9.26
N ASN A 92 -10.25 -4.73 -9.57
CA ASN A 92 -9.30 -5.68 -8.97
C ASN A 92 -7.86 -5.33 -9.32
N ALA A 93 -7.58 -5.01 -10.59
CA ALA A 93 -6.26 -4.58 -11.02
C ALA A 93 -5.83 -3.28 -10.33
N GLN A 94 -6.72 -2.30 -10.18
CA GLN A 94 -6.46 -1.07 -9.42
C GLN A 94 -6.13 -1.38 -7.95
N ALA A 95 -6.89 -2.26 -7.30
CA ALA A 95 -6.66 -2.64 -5.91
C ALA A 95 -5.29 -3.33 -5.71
N LEU A 96 -4.92 -4.23 -6.62
CA LEU A 96 -3.60 -4.85 -6.60
C LEU A 96 -2.49 -3.84 -6.82
N LYS A 97 -2.64 -2.90 -7.77
CA LYS A 97 -1.64 -1.86 -8.03
C LYS A 97 -1.41 -0.97 -6.80
N VAL A 98 -2.48 -0.57 -6.11
CA VAL A 98 -2.38 0.17 -4.83
C VAL A 98 -1.64 -0.64 -3.78
N ARG A 99 -1.95 -1.93 -3.63
CA ARG A 99 -1.29 -2.80 -2.66
C ARG A 99 0.20 -2.99 -2.99
N ILE A 100 0.56 -3.15 -4.26
CA ILE A 100 1.95 -3.24 -4.69
C ILE A 100 2.70 -1.95 -4.33
N ARG A 101 2.12 -0.77 -4.60
CA ARG A 101 2.70 0.53 -4.18
C ARG A 101 2.91 0.60 -2.66
N GLU A 102 1.90 0.24 -1.87
CA GLU A 102 2.00 0.20 -0.40
C GLU A 102 3.17 -0.69 0.06
N CYS A 103 3.30 -1.91 -0.49
CA CYS A 103 4.38 -2.82 -0.14
C CYS A 103 5.77 -2.30 -0.55
N LEU A 104 5.87 -1.66 -1.72
CA LEU A 104 7.14 -1.12 -2.22
C LEU A 104 7.59 0.09 -1.39
N LEU A 105 6.66 0.96 -0.99
CA LEU A 105 6.94 2.08 -0.09
C LEU A 105 7.38 1.60 1.29
N GLN A 106 6.67 0.61 1.85
CA GLN A 106 7.03 0.02 3.13
C GLN A 106 8.45 -0.56 3.11
N ARG A 107 8.79 -1.31 2.06
CA ARG A 107 10.14 -1.84 1.85
C ARG A 107 11.19 -0.73 1.79
N LYS A 108 10.93 0.34 1.04
CA LYS A 108 11.86 1.48 0.92
C LYS A 108 12.13 2.11 2.29
N PHE A 109 11.07 2.35 3.06
CA PHE A 109 11.18 2.89 4.42
C PHE A 109 11.96 1.97 5.36
N GLU A 110 11.72 0.65 5.31
CA GLU A 110 12.47 -0.33 6.09
C GLU A 110 13.96 -0.35 5.70
N PHE A 111 14.26 -0.22 4.41
CA PHE A 111 15.63 -0.16 3.91
C PHE A 111 16.35 1.13 4.34
N GLU A 112 15.70 2.29 4.23
CA GLU A 112 16.24 3.58 4.66
C GLU A 112 16.50 3.60 6.18
N GLN A 113 15.56 3.06 6.97
CA GLN A 113 15.78 2.91 8.41
C GLN A 113 16.98 2.02 8.73
N LEU A 114 17.17 0.92 8.00
CA LEU A 114 18.35 0.07 8.16
C LEU A 114 19.66 0.77 7.81
N GLU A 115 19.65 1.54 6.72
CA GLU A 115 20.84 2.27 6.29
C GLU A 115 21.22 3.34 7.33
N GLN A 116 20.23 4.04 7.87
CA GLN A 116 20.43 5.06 8.90
C GLN A 116 20.89 4.46 10.24
N SER A 117 20.33 3.34 10.68
CA SER A 117 20.81 2.65 11.89
C SER A 117 22.23 2.10 11.72
N SER A 118 22.56 1.59 10.52
CA SER A 118 23.91 1.13 10.17
C SER A 118 24.96 2.25 10.24
N LYS A 119 24.58 3.48 9.86
CA LYS A 119 25.48 4.65 9.95
C LYS A 119 25.70 5.11 11.40
N ASN A 120 24.73 4.88 12.28
CA ASN A 120 24.73 5.42 13.64
C ASN A 120 25.24 4.43 14.72
N SER A 121 25.41 3.14 14.40
CA SER A 121 25.80 2.11 15.38
C SER A 121 26.82 1.12 14.82
N ILE A 122 28.01 1.06 15.44
CA ILE A 122 29.12 0.17 15.05
C ILE A 122 28.84 -1.31 15.42
N ASN A 123 27.76 -1.63 16.17
CA ASN A 123 27.62 -2.94 16.83
C ASN A 123 26.24 -3.64 16.73
N GLU A 124 25.48 -3.44 15.64
CA GLU A 124 24.08 -3.92 15.54
C GLU A 124 23.84 -5.02 14.48
N ASN A 125 24.79 -5.95 14.33
CA ASN A 125 24.78 -6.97 13.28
C ASN A 125 23.57 -7.94 13.31
N ASN A 126 23.05 -8.25 14.50
CA ASN A 126 21.93 -9.20 14.66
C ASN A 126 20.57 -8.60 14.29
N LEU A 127 20.34 -7.32 14.62
CA LEU A 127 19.10 -6.64 14.23
C LEU A 127 19.06 -6.46 12.70
N GLN A 128 20.21 -6.13 12.11
CA GLN A 128 20.34 -6.00 10.66
C GLN A 128 20.06 -7.31 9.91
N SER A 129 20.47 -8.47 10.43
CA SER A 129 20.23 -9.75 9.77
C SER A 129 18.74 -10.13 9.80
N HIS A 130 18.04 -9.84 10.90
CA HIS A 130 16.59 -10.05 11.02
C HIS A 130 15.78 -9.15 10.09
N VAL A 131 16.11 -7.86 9.97
CA VAL A 131 15.37 -6.98 9.06
C VAL A 131 15.73 -7.26 7.60
N LYS A 132 17.02 -7.52 7.27
CA LYS A 132 17.42 -7.95 5.91
C LYS A 132 16.74 -9.26 5.48
N SER A 133 16.61 -10.23 6.38
CA SER A 133 15.87 -11.47 6.08
C SER A 133 14.37 -11.22 5.94
N SER A 134 13.78 -10.33 6.72
CA SER A 134 12.37 -9.94 6.59
C SER A 134 12.09 -9.25 5.25
N ILE A 135 12.96 -8.33 4.81
CA ILE A 135 12.90 -7.68 3.50
C ILE A 135 12.99 -8.72 2.37
N LYS A 136 13.92 -9.68 2.48
CA LYS A 136 14.06 -10.77 1.50
C LYS A 136 12.84 -11.69 1.46
N GLN A 137 12.18 -11.93 2.59
CA GLN A 137 10.96 -12.76 2.64
C GLN A 137 9.75 -12.07 2.00
N GLN A 138 9.71 -10.74 1.99
CA GLN A 138 8.64 -9.98 1.34
C GLN A 138 8.76 -9.93 -0.20
N GLU A 139 9.96 -10.11 -0.75
CA GLU A 139 10.20 -10.12 -2.22
C GLU A 139 9.32 -11.10 -3.00
N PRO A 140 9.24 -12.40 -2.64
CA PRO A 140 8.38 -13.33 -3.36
C PRO A 140 6.89 -12.97 -3.22
N ALA A 141 6.47 -12.35 -2.12
CA ALA A 141 5.08 -11.92 -1.93
C ALA A 141 4.74 -10.75 -2.87
N ILE A 142 5.63 -9.77 -3.01
CA ILE A 142 5.46 -8.63 -3.92
C ILE A 142 5.50 -9.12 -5.37
N SER A 143 6.44 -10.00 -5.73
CA SER A 143 6.51 -10.59 -7.06
C SER A 143 5.24 -11.35 -7.43
N LYS A 144 4.63 -12.10 -6.49
CA LYS A 144 3.33 -12.76 -6.70
C LYS A 144 2.21 -11.75 -6.98
N LEU A 145 2.15 -10.66 -6.22
CA LEU A 145 1.17 -9.60 -6.45
C LEU A 145 1.34 -8.95 -7.83
N VAL A 146 2.57 -8.70 -8.25
CA VAL A 146 2.90 -8.18 -9.59
C VAL A 146 2.45 -9.14 -10.68
N THR A 147 2.73 -10.44 -10.53
CA THR A 147 2.26 -11.45 -11.48
C THR A 147 0.73 -11.47 -11.57
N SER A 148 0.02 -11.47 -10.44
CA SER A 148 -1.45 -11.43 -10.42
C SER A 148 -2.02 -10.14 -11.03
N TYR A 149 -1.33 -9.01 -10.86
CA TYR A 149 -1.73 -7.76 -11.51
C TYR A 149 -1.53 -7.83 -13.04
N ASN A 150 -0.39 -8.34 -13.49
CA ASN A 150 -0.10 -8.48 -14.92
C ASN A 150 -1.09 -9.43 -15.61
N THR A 151 -1.48 -10.53 -14.97
CA THR A 151 -2.52 -11.42 -15.52
C THR A 151 -3.86 -10.70 -15.71
N LEU A 152 -4.23 -9.80 -14.79
CA LEU A 152 -5.45 -8.99 -14.96
C LEU A 152 -5.30 -7.94 -16.08
N CYS A 153 -4.09 -7.42 -16.31
CA CYS A 153 -3.81 -6.52 -17.44
C CYS A 153 -3.99 -7.27 -18.77
N ASP A 154 -3.50 -8.50 -18.87
CA ASP A 154 -3.68 -9.36 -20.05
C ASP A 154 -5.16 -9.69 -20.28
N GLU A 155 -5.92 -9.98 -19.22
CA GLU A 155 -7.38 -10.17 -19.31
C GLU A 155 -8.11 -8.91 -19.82
N LEU A 156 -7.75 -7.73 -19.31
CA LEU A 156 -8.32 -6.45 -19.76
C LEU A 156 -7.98 -6.18 -21.23
N MET A 157 -6.73 -6.44 -21.63
CA MET A 157 -6.30 -6.33 -23.03
C MET A 157 -7.09 -7.29 -23.93
N GLY A 158 -7.27 -8.54 -23.51
CA GLY A 158 -8.09 -9.51 -24.22
C GLY A 158 -9.55 -9.07 -24.37
N MET A 159 -10.14 -8.49 -23.33
CA MET A 159 -11.52 -7.97 -23.40
C MET A 159 -11.65 -6.76 -24.35
N ILE A 160 -10.62 -5.91 -24.45
CA ILE A 160 -10.57 -4.82 -25.42
C ILE A 160 -10.50 -5.38 -26.86
N GLN A 161 -9.61 -6.34 -27.11
CA GLN A 161 -9.49 -6.99 -28.42
C GLN A 161 -10.78 -7.70 -28.86
N LEU A 162 -11.52 -8.28 -27.90
CA LEU A 162 -12.80 -8.94 -28.14
C LEU A 162 -13.99 -7.97 -28.25
N GLY A 163 -13.78 -6.66 -28.13
CA GLY A 163 -14.86 -5.65 -28.20
C GLY A 163 -15.85 -5.70 -27.03
N LYS A 164 -15.48 -6.34 -25.90
CA LYS A 164 -16.30 -6.44 -24.68
C LYS A 164 -16.04 -5.30 -23.70
N ALA A 165 -15.08 -4.43 -24.01
CA ALA A 165 -14.75 -3.26 -23.22
C ALA A 165 -15.59 -2.04 -23.63
N PRO A 166 -15.78 -1.05 -22.74
CA PRO A 166 -16.40 0.22 -23.09
C PRO A 166 -15.68 0.92 -24.27
N PRO A 167 -16.41 1.72 -25.07
CA PRO A 167 -15.80 2.47 -26.17
C PRO A 167 -14.73 3.42 -25.62
N GLY A 168 -13.53 3.39 -26.22
CA GLY A 168 -12.38 4.19 -25.79
C GLY A 168 -11.63 3.64 -24.57
N ALA A 169 -11.90 2.41 -24.14
CA ALA A 169 -11.16 1.78 -23.05
C ALA A 169 -9.67 1.61 -23.41
N ILE A 170 -8.80 2.07 -22.51
CA ILE A 170 -7.35 1.97 -22.63
C ILE A 170 -6.86 0.81 -21.75
N SER A 171 -6.00 -0.06 -22.30
CA SER A 171 -5.40 -1.15 -21.54
C SER A 171 -4.40 -0.60 -20.52
N PRO A 172 -4.41 -1.08 -19.27
CA PRO A 172 -3.41 -0.68 -18.28
C PRO A 172 -2.04 -1.27 -18.59
N PHE A 173 -0.98 -0.53 -18.24
CA PHE A 173 0.38 -0.99 -18.47
C PHE A 173 0.77 -2.08 -17.45
N PRO A 174 1.30 -3.23 -17.92
CA PRO A 174 1.85 -4.26 -17.06
C PRO A 174 3.13 -3.77 -16.39
N ILE A 175 3.38 -4.22 -15.16
CA ILE A 175 4.59 -3.87 -14.41
C ILE A 175 5.70 -4.83 -14.82
N PRO A 176 6.87 -4.33 -15.27
CA PRO A 176 7.99 -5.20 -15.61
C PRO A 176 8.46 -5.94 -14.35
N PRO A 177 8.58 -7.27 -14.35
CA PRO A 177 8.96 -8.03 -13.15
C PRO A 177 10.44 -7.82 -12.76
N LYS A 178 11.28 -7.39 -13.72
CA LYS A 178 12.68 -7.04 -13.47
C LYS A 178 12.77 -5.58 -13.03
N GLY A 179 13.55 -5.30 -12.00
CA GLY A 179 13.78 -3.94 -11.52
C GLY A 179 12.67 -3.35 -10.65
N ILE A 180 11.62 -4.12 -10.29
CA ILE A 180 10.51 -3.62 -9.46
C ILE A 180 10.92 -3.00 -8.12
N PHE A 181 12.08 -3.39 -7.59
CA PHE A 181 12.60 -2.89 -6.32
C PHE A 181 13.48 -1.64 -6.47
N GLN A 182 13.80 -1.25 -7.70
CA GLN A 182 14.53 -0.03 -8.05
C GLN A 182 13.52 1.04 -8.48
N LEU A 183 12.61 1.43 -7.57
CA LEU A 183 11.60 2.43 -7.90
C LEU A 183 12.22 3.82 -7.98
N GLU A 184 12.04 4.44 -9.13
CA GLU A 184 12.20 5.88 -9.30
C GLU A 184 10.83 6.59 -9.20
N VAL A 185 10.87 7.89 -8.93
CA VAL A 185 9.66 8.74 -8.83
C VAL A 185 8.85 8.70 -10.14
N ASP A 186 9.53 8.52 -11.27
CA ASP A 186 8.94 8.51 -12.60
C ASP A 186 8.53 7.11 -13.10
N SER A 187 8.59 6.08 -12.25
CA SER A 187 8.21 4.71 -12.63
C SER A 187 6.72 4.62 -13.02
N ASP A 188 6.41 3.90 -14.09
CA ASP A 188 5.04 3.70 -14.62
C ASP A 188 4.06 3.09 -13.61
N ILE A 189 4.58 2.48 -12.55
CA ILE A 189 3.79 2.00 -11.43
C ILE A 189 2.98 3.12 -10.76
N TRP A 190 3.39 4.39 -10.85
CA TRP A 190 2.66 5.51 -10.24
C TRP A 190 1.49 6.02 -11.07
N GLN A 191 1.40 5.63 -12.35
CA GLN A 191 0.33 6.07 -13.24
C GLN A 191 -0.88 5.13 -13.17
N ASP A 192 -2.11 5.65 -13.11
CA ASP A 192 -3.35 4.84 -13.07
C ASP A 192 -4.03 4.71 -14.46
N VAL A 193 -3.25 4.83 -15.54
CA VAL A 193 -3.75 4.73 -16.92
C VAL A 193 -4.47 3.39 -17.14
N GLY A 194 -5.68 3.44 -17.70
CA GLY A 194 -6.51 2.25 -17.98
C GLY A 194 -7.17 1.61 -16.75
N LEU A 195 -6.87 2.08 -15.53
CA LEU A 195 -7.41 1.53 -14.27
C LEU A 195 -8.37 2.46 -13.54
N ALA A 196 -8.37 3.75 -13.85
CA ALA A 196 -9.36 4.70 -13.35
C ALA A 196 -10.38 4.99 -14.45
N GLU A 197 -11.66 5.08 -14.08
CA GLU A 197 -12.61 5.86 -14.87
C GLU A 197 -12.04 7.28 -14.96
N GLY A 198 -11.76 7.74 -16.18
CA GLY A 198 -11.10 9.00 -16.41
C GLY A 198 -11.78 10.11 -15.62
N CYS A 199 -11.03 10.79 -14.77
CA CYS A 199 -11.53 12.05 -14.22
C CYS A 199 -11.66 12.98 -15.42
N ALA A 200 -12.90 13.33 -15.79
CA ALA A 200 -13.17 14.17 -16.96
C ALA A 200 -12.35 15.47 -16.94
N ASN A 201 -11.99 15.95 -15.74
CA ASN A 201 -11.11 17.08 -15.49
C ASN A 201 -10.02 16.69 -14.49
N PRO A 202 -8.84 16.20 -14.93
CA PRO A 202 -7.73 15.96 -14.03
C PRO A 202 -7.32 17.24 -13.30
N PRO A 203 -6.90 17.17 -12.03
CA PRO A 203 -6.41 18.34 -11.30
C PRO A 203 -5.28 19.05 -12.05
N SER A 204 -5.19 20.38 -11.94
CA SER A 204 -4.21 21.17 -12.70
C SER A 204 -2.76 20.77 -12.42
N TRP A 205 -2.42 20.28 -11.22
CA TRP A 205 -1.07 19.77 -10.93
C TRP A 205 -0.71 18.50 -11.72
N LEU A 206 -1.71 17.81 -12.28
CA LEU A 206 -1.50 16.63 -13.13
C LEU A 206 -1.58 16.98 -14.63
N ALA A 207 -2.48 17.91 -14.99
CA ALA A 207 -2.83 18.23 -16.37
C ALA A 207 -2.01 19.39 -16.97
N ASP A 208 -1.61 20.37 -16.15
CA ASP A 208 -0.97 21.60 -16.58
C ASP A 208 0.55 21.54 -16.30
N GLU A 209 1.35 21.61 -17.36
CA GLU A 209 2.80 21.59 -17.27
C GLU A 209 3.37 22.81 -16.53
N ALA A 210 2.73 23.97 -16.64
CA ALA A 210 3.18 25.17 -15.93
C ALA A 210 3.01 25.00 -14.42
N VAL A 211 1.89 24.41 -13.98
CA VAL A 211 1.64 24.11 -12.57
C VAL A 211 2.65 23.06 -12.06
N ARG A 212 2.92 22.00 -12.83
CA ARG A 212 3.94 20.99 -12.47
C ARG A 212 5.32 21.61 -12.32
N LYS A 213 5.72 22.44 -13.28
CA LYS A 213 7.01 23.14 -13.25
C LYS A 213 7.09 24.08 -12.04
N GLY A 214 6.01 24.81 -11.75
CA GLY A 214 5.92 25.69 -10.57
C GLY A 214 6.11 24.93 -9.26
N ILE A 215 5.42 23.79 -9.08
CA ILE A 215 5.57 22.95 -7.88
C ILE A 215 7.00 22.44 -7.74
N ARG A 216 7.64 21.96 -8.81
CA ARG A 216 9.04 21.51 -8.79
C ARG A 216 9.99 22.62 -8.36
N LEU A 217 9.84 23.81 -8.96
CA LEU A 217 10.67 24.96 -8.61
C LEU A 217 10.49 25.39 -7.15
N MET A 218 9.25 25.39 -6.65
CA MET A 218 8.98 25.70 -5.24
C MET A 218 9.66 24.70 -4.29
N LEU A 219 9.55 23.39 -4.57
CA LEU A 219 10.21 22.36 -3.78
C LEU A 219 11.74 22.45 -3.84
N GLU A 220 12.30 22.84 -4.99
CA GLU A 220 13.72 23.09 -5.16
C GLU A 220 14.20 24.24 -4.28
N VAL A 221 13.45 25.34 -4.26
CA VAL A 221 13.73 26.50 -3.39
C VAL A 221 13.66 26.10 -1.92
N ASP A 222 12.64 25.35 -1.51
CA ASP A 222 12.51 24.86 -0.13
C ASP A 222 13.68 23.97 0.26
N ARG A 223 14.11 23.07 -0.63
CA ARG A 223 15.28 22.21 -0.42
C ARG A 223 16.58 23.01 -0.34
N CYS A 224 16.77 24.01 -1.18
CA CYS A 224 17.91 24.92 -1.09
C CYS A 224 17.94 25.65 0.26
N ASN A 225 16.80 26.14 0.73
CA ASN A 225 16.69 26.80 2.02
C ASN A 225 16.98 25.83 3.19
N GLU A 226 16.52 24.58 3.10
CA GLU A 226 16.84 23.54 4.08
C GLU A 226 18.35 23.25 4.11
N GLU A 227 18.95 23.07 2.94
CA GLU A 227 20.38 22.80 2.79
C GLU A 227 21.23 23.95 3.34
N GLU A 228 20.88 25.20 3.04
CA GLU A 228 21.57 26.38 3.56
C GLU A 228 21.53 26.43 5.10
N ARG A 229 20.37 26.13 5.70
CA ARG A 229 20.26 26.04 7.17
C ARG A 229 21.10 24.89 7.73
N ARG A 230 21.17 23.74 7.04
CA ARG A 230 22.01 22.61 7.47
C ARG A 230 23.49 22.98 7.41
N LEU A 231 23.94 23.53 6.28
CA LEU A 231 25.32 23.96 6.07
C LEU A 231 25.73 25.05 7.07
N SER A 232 24.84 26.00 7.38
CA SER A 232 25.11 27.03 8.39
C SER A 232 25.36 26.42 9.78
N ARG A 233 24.61 25.38 10.16
CA ARG A 233 24.83 24.66 11.43
C ARG A 233 26.14 23.88 11.42
N GLU A 234 26.42 23.18 10.32
CA GLU A 234 27.68 22.42 10.16
C GLU A 234 28.90 23.36 10.19
N GLN A 235 28.81 24.52 9.53
CA GLN A 235 29.85 25.55 9.56
C GLN A 235 30.12 26.03 10.99
N SER A 236 29.07 26.42 11.73
CA SER A 236 29.22 26.88 13.11
C SER A 236 29.83 25.80 14.00
N ALA A 237 29.39 24.55 13.86
CA ALA A 237 29.95 23.43 14.62
C ALA A 237 31.44 23.19 14.32
N LEU A 238 31.85 23.27 13.05
CA LEU A 238 33.26 23.13 12.67
C LEU A 238 34.12 24.28 13.20
N GLN A 239 33.62 25.52 13.18
CA GLN A 239 34.32 26.68 13.70
C GLN A 239 34.48 26.62 15.22
N GLU A 240 33.43 26.20 15.93
CA GLU A 240 33.47 26.01 17.38
C GLU A 240 34.48 24.90 17.75
N TRP A 241 34.40 23.75 17.08
CA TRP A 241 35.34 22.65 17.27
C TRP A 241 36.79 23.07 17.02
N PHE A 242 37.05 23.77 15.89
CA PHE A 242 38.40 24.26 15.57
C PHE A 242 38.92 25.25 16.61
N SER A 243 38.05 26.14 17.12
CA SER A 243 38.43 27.13 18.13
C SER A 243 38.84 26.46 19.44
N VAL A 244 38.09 25.43 19.88
CA VAL A 244 38.42 24.63 21.07
C VAL A 244 39.75 23.88 20.88
N GLU A 245 39.93 23.24 19.73
CA GLU A 245 41.16 22.48 19.45
C GLU A 245 42.38 23.40 19.36
N TRP A 246 42.22 24.56 18.72
CA TRP A 246 43.28 25.56 18.61
C TRP A 246 43.70 26.10 19.98
N GLN A 247 42.74 26.40 20.86
CA GLN A 247 43.02 26.82 22.24
C GLN A 247 43.78 25.72 23.00
N SER A 248 43.38 24.46 22.86
CA SER A 248 44.09 23.32 23.46
C SER A 248 45.55 23.27 23.01
N VAL A 249 45.81 23.39 21.70
CA VAL A 249 47.17 23.43 21.15
C VAL A 249 47.98 24.61 21.70
N GLN A 250 47.40 25.80 21.75
CA GLN A 250 48.07 26.99 22.31
C GLN A 250 48.46 26.78 23.77
N VAL A 251 47.53 26.27 24.60
CA VAL A 251 47.79 25.97 26.01
C VAL A 251 48.91 24.94 26.14
N THR A 252 48.95 23.87 25.33
CA THR A 252 50.05 22.90 25.37
C THR A 252 51.40 23.49 24.98
N LEU A 253 51.42 24.44 24.02
CA LEU A 253 52.63 25.11 23.57
C LEU A 253 53.20 26.03 24.65
N GLU A 254 52.35 26.80 25.33
CA GLU A 254 52.72 27.67 26.44
C GLU A 254 53.33 26.87 27.60
N HIS A 255 52.66 25.79 28.03
CA HIS A 255 53.19 24.90 29.06
C HIS A 255 54.53 24.27 28.63
N ALA A 256 54.68 23.83 27.38
CA ALA A 256 55.95 23.29 26.89
C ALA A 256 57.10 24.32 26.87
N GLY A 257 56.78 25.61 26.69
CA GLY A 257 57.73 26.71 26.82
C GLY A 257 58.18 26.94 28.27
N GLU A 258 57.25 26.88 29.22
CA GLU A 258 57.54 26.99 30.65
C GLU A 258 58.42 25.83 31.15
N PHE A 259 58.14 24.59 30.73
CA PHE A 259 58.98 23.43 31.07
C PHE A 259 60.41 23.56 30.52
N LYS A 260 60.61 24.15 29.34
CA LYS A 260 61.97 24.43 28.81
C LYS A 260 62.71 25.50 29.61
N CYS A 261 62.02 26.55 30.03
CA CYS A 261 62.61 27.60 30.87
C CYS A 261 63.00 27.05 32.25
N HIS A 262 62.14 26.23 32.85
CA HIS A 262 62.43 25.62 34.14
C HIS A 262 63.62 24.65 34.08
N CYS A 263 63.74 23.83 33.03
CA CYS A 263 64.89 22.93 32.87
C CYS A 263 66.22 23.67 32.60
N LEU A 264 66.22 24.81 31.90
CA LEU A 264 67.43 25.60 31.66
C LEU A 264 67.93 26.31 32.92
N VAL A 265 67.02 26.72 33.82
CA VAL A 265 67.37 27.32 35.11
C VAL A 265 67.97 26.27 36.06
N THR A 266 67.49 25.02 36.05
CA THR A 266 68.04 23.95 36.91
C THR A 266 69.39 23.41 36.42
N ILE A 267 69.75 23.58 35.14
CA ILE A 267 71.04 23.15 34.58
C ILE A 267 72.14 24.24 34.75
N SER A 268 71.76 25.47 35.08
CA SER A 268 72.68 26.62 35.23
C SER A 268 73.02 26.99 36.68
N GLN A 269 72.70 26.11 37.65
CA GLN A 269 73.16 26.15 39.05
C GLN A 269 74.05 24.95 39.32
#